data_AF-A0A084JEM1-F1
#
_entry.id   AF-A0A084JEM1-F1
#
_cell.length_a   1.000
_cell.length_b   1.000
_cell.length_c   1.000
_cell.angle_alpha   90.00
_cell.angle_beta   90.00
_cell.angle_gamma   90.00
#
_symmetry.space_group_name_H-M   'P 1'
#
loop_
_entity.id
_entity.type
_entity.pdbx_description
1 polymer ?
#
loop_
_entity_poly.entity_id
_entity_poly.type
_entity_poly.pdbx_seq_one_letter_code
_entity_poly.pdbx_strand_id
1 'polypeptide(L)'
;MNSSKVGEIKVRPIEDMLKDLPLGVSALTEQKVHNKKLTCIIIKDDFKDFIYLPNSMQFNFKSAYVKSNKVISGHLIIRMKDDIKEKYYPFHFNYYDEKTLSLIINLSHQRKLYLILGNKYNEYKIVCFRNSLKSFFRRYIINCINYGYRWSDEDYKQSICNLVSSFPSIDDLWKRLGGQITMSILKKV
;
A
#
# COMPACT_ATOMS: atom_id res chain seq x y z
N MET A 1 11.97 -18.75 -35.99
CA MET A 1 11.61 -17.48 -35.31
C MET A 1 10.82 -17.83 -34.06
N ASN A 2 11.42 -17.72 -32.87
CA ASN A 2 10.73 -18.04 -31.63
C ASN A 2 10.08 -16.77 -31.07
N SER A 3 8.76 -16.72 -31.03
CA SER A 3 8.04 -15.70 -30.28
C SER A 3 8.13 -16.02 -28.79
N SER A 4 8.94 -15.24 -28.07
CA SER A 4 9.01 -15.31 -26.62
C SER A 4 7.63 -15.03 -26.03
N LYS A 5 6.97 -16.06 -25.49
CA LYS A 5 5.74 -15.89 -24.71
C LYS A 5 6.08 -15.07 -23.47
N VAL A 6 5.76 -13.77 -23.51
CA VAL A 6 5.70 -12.92 -22.32
C VAL A 6 4.73 -13.63 -21.36
N GLY A 7 5.24 -14.05 -20.19
CA GLY A 7 4.46 -14.82 -19.24
C GLY A 7 3.26 -14.02 -18.78
N GLU A 8 2.05 -14.51 -19.03
CA GLU A 8 0.84 -13.88 -18.50
C GLU A 8 0.90 -13.89 -16.97
N ILE A 9 1.06 -12.71 -16.37
CA ILE A 9 0.99 -12.55 -14.92
C ILE A 9 -0.43 -12.91 -14.48
N LYS A 10 -0.60 -14.15 -14.02
CA LYS A 10 -1.88 -14.70 -13.57
C LYS A 10 -2.31 -13.95 -12.30
N VAL A 11 -3.25 -13.03 -12.47
CA VAL A 11 -3.90 -12.30 -11.37
C VAL A 11 -4.57 -13.31 -10.45
N ARG A 12 -4.12 -13.39 -9.20
CA ARG A 12 -4.70 -14.28 -8.18
C ARG A 12 -5.96 -13.66 -7.58
N PRO A 13 -6.97 -14.46 -7.18
CA PRO A 13 -8.08 -13.99 -6.34
C PRO A 13 -7.59 -13.38 -5.02
N ILE A 14 -8.40 -12.51 -4.43
CA ILE A 14 -8.14 -11.89 -3.11
C ILE A 14 -8.06 -12.98 -2.03
N GLU A 15 -8.93 -13.97 -2.14
CA GLU A 15 -9.07 -15.11 -1.25
C GLU A 15 -7.77 -15.93 -1.14
N ASP A 16 -7.08 -16.13 -2.27
CA ASP A 16 -5.80 -16.85 -2.28
C ASP A 16 -4.66 -15.97 -1.76
N MET A 17 -4.67 -14.67 -2.10
CA MET A 17 -3.70 -13.72 -1.55
C MET A 17 -3.80 -13.59 -0.02
N LEU A 18 -5.01 -13.65 0.54
CA LEU A 18 -5.21 -13.57 1.98
C LEU A 18 -4.67 -14.80 2.71
N LYS A 19 -4.77 -16.01 2.16
CA LYS A 19 -4.19 -17.23 2.76
C LYS A 19 -2.68 -17.11 2.94
N ASP A 20 -1.99 -16.60 1.92
CA ASP A 20 -0.53 -16.48 1.88
C ASP A 20 0.02 -15.34 2.77
N LEU A 21 -0.80 -14.37 3.17
CA LEU A 21 -0.38 -13.23 3.99
C LEU A 21 -0.36 -13.58 5.50
N PRO A 22 0.74 -13.28 6.23
CA PRO A 22 0.75 -13.35 7.69
C PRO A 22 -0.20 -12.36 8.37
N LEU A 23 -0.33 -12.43 9.70
CA LEU A 23 -1.06 -11.42 10.48
C LEU A 23 -0.19 -10.20 10.78
N GLY A 24 -0.81 -9.03 10.84
CA GLY A 24 -0.16 -7.74 11.11
C GLY A 24 0.53 -7.11 9.89
N VAL A 25 0.29 -7.65 8.68
CA VAL A 25 0.99 -7.22 7.45
C VAL A 25 0.13 -6.36 6.54
N SER A 26 0.82 -5.67 5.63
CA SER A 26 0.24 -4.83 4.60
C SER A 26 0.78 -5.27 3.23
N ALA A 27 -0.01 -5.13 2.16
CA ALA A 27 0.40 -5.51 0.81
C ALA A 27 -0.34 -4.72 -0.29
N LEU A 28 0.16 -4.79 -1.53
CA LEU A 28 -0.57 -4.40 -2.74
C LEU A 28 -0.91 -5.63 -3.58
N THR A 29 -2.07 -5.63 -4.22
CA THR A 29 -2.47 -6.65 -5.19
C THR A 29 -3.16 -6.04 -6.42
N GLU A 30 -3.25 -6.80 -7.52
CA GLU A 30 -4.19 -6.53 -8.61
C GLU A 30 -5.45 -7.39 -8.43
N GLN A 31 -6.63 -6.80 -8.65
CA GLN A 31 -7.89 -7.53 -8.82
C GLN A 31 -8.50 -7.16 -10.18
N LYS A 32 -8.98 -8.16 -10.93
CA LYS A 32 -9.70 -7.93 -12.19
C LYS A 32 -11.20 -7.77 -11.90
N VAL A 33 -11.78 -6.63 -12.27
CA VAL A 33 -13.20 -6.30 -12.04
C VAL A 33 -13.77 -5.71 -13.33
N HIS A 34 -14.78 -6.37 -13.93
CA HIS A 34 -15.44 -5.95 -15.17
C HIS A 34 -14.42 -5.55 -16.27
N ASN A 35 -13.47 -6.44 -16.55
CA ASN A 35 -12.34 -6.28 -17.48
C ASN A 35 -11.34 -5.14 -17.19
N LYS A 36 -11.48 -4.42 -16.06
CA LYS A 36 -10.48 -3.45 -15.59
C LYS A 36 -9.58 -4.11 -14.54
N LYS A 37 -8.26 -3.89 -14.66
CA LYS A 37 -7.33 -4.14 -13.56
C LYS A 37 -7.47 -3.01 -12.54
N LEU A 38 -7.61 -3.37 -11.28
CA LEU A 38 -7.62 -2.45 -10.14
C LEU A 38 -6.52 -2.87 -9.18
N THR A 39 -5.61 -1.96 -8.85
CA THR A 39 -4.73 -2.17 -7.70
C THR A 39 -5.49 -1.90 -6.42
N CYS A 40 -5.47 -2.88 -5.52
CA CYS A 40 -6.03 -2.83 -4.19
C CYS A 40 -4.90 -2.82 -3.16
N ILE A 41 -5.13 -2.09 -2.08
CA ILE A 41 -4.31 -2.13 -0.88
C ILE A 41 -4.89 -3.23 0.04
N ILE A 42 -4.06 -4.08 0.64
CA ILE A 42 -4.48 -5.10 1.61
C ILE A 42 -3.87 -4.76 2.98
N ILE A 43 -4.66 -4.93 4.04
CA ILE A 43 -4.18 -5.06 5.42
C ILE A 43 -4.79 -6.34 6.00
N LYS A 44 -3.99 -7.21 6.62
CA LYS A 44 -4.46 -8.43 7.28
C LYS A 44 -4.09 -8.43 8.78
N ASP A 45 -5.08 -8.47 9.66
CA ASP A 45 -4.89 -8.40 11.12
C ASP A 45 -6.03 -9.13 11.88
N ASP A 46 -5.90 -9.36 13.19
CA ASP A 46 -6.93 -10.00 14.02
C ASP A 46 -8.03 -9.00 14.44
N PHE A 47 -8.68 -8.39 13.45
CA PHE A 47 -9.70 -7.37 13.67
C PHE A 47 -10.97 -7.97 14.32
N LYS A 48 -11.02 -8.02 15.66
CA LYS A 48 -12.03 -8.75 16.45
C LYS A 48 -13.49 -8.56 16.01
N ASP A 49 -13.92 -7.33 15.69
CA ASP A 49 -15.33 -6.98 15.45
C ASP A 49 -15.58 -6.31 14.08
N PHE A 50 -14.60 -6.38 13.18
CA PHE A 50 -14.49 -5.51 11.98
C PHE A 50 -15.53 -5.75 10.89
N ILE A 51 -16.02 -6.99 10.75
CA ILE A 51 -17.08 -7.30 9.79
C ILE A 51 -18.37 -6.57 10.19
N TYR A 52 -18.65 -6.52 11.49
CA TYR A 52 -19.92 -6.11 12.08
C TYR A 52 -19.99 -4.63 12.53
N LEU A 53 -18.86 -3.92 12.66
CA LEU A 53 -18.82 -2.49 13.00
C LEU A 53 -18.20 -1.63 11.88
N PRO A 54 -18.93 -1.31 10.79
CA PRO A 54 -18.38 -0.63 9.61
C PRO A 54 -17.91 0.82 9.82
N ASN A 55 -18.46 1.52 10.82
CA ASN A 55 -18.49 2.99 10.83
C ASN A 55 -17.66 3.64 11.96
N SER A 56 -17.14 2.87 12.92
CA SER A 56 -16.23 3.39 13.97
C SER A 56 -14.78 3.54 13.48
N MET A 57 -14.38 2.79 12.44
CA MET A 57 -13.01 2.83 11.93
C MET A 57 -12.70 4.09 11.11
N GLN A 58 -11.80 4.92 11.65
CA GLN A 58 -11.22 6.07 10.97
C GLN A 58 -9.94 5.69 10.23
N PHE A 59 -9.79 6.20 9.00
CA PHE A 59 -8.65 5.93 8.13
C PHE A 59 -7.88 7.22 7.85
N ASN A 60 -6.63 7.28 8.32
CA ASN A 60 -5.74 8.40 8.10
C ASN A 60 -4.51 7.93 7.32
N PHE A 61 -4.10 8.70 6.31
CA PHE A 61 -3.01 8.35 5.43
C PHE A 61 -1.92 9.42 5.58
N LYS A 62 -0.67 9.01 5.79
CA LYS A 62 0.51 9.87 5.66
C LYS A 62 1.47 9.25 4.68
N SER A 63 2.13 10.09 3.89
CA SER A 63 3.14 9.61 2.93
C SER A 63 4.32 10.56 2.86
N ALA A 64 5.50 10.02 2.59
CA ALA A 64 6.71 10.78 2.34
C ALA A 64 7.63 10.07 1.34
N TYR A 65 8.64 10.80 0.89
CA TYR A 65 9.78 10.25 0.15
C TYR A 65 10.99 10.28 1.06
N VAL A 66 11.69 9.16 1.14
CA VAL A 66 12.98 9.07 1.82
C VAL A 66 14.03 8.96 0.74
N LYS A 67 14.98 9.91 0.75
CA LYS A 67 16.14 9.91 -0.13
C LYS A 67 17.38 9.61 0.69
N SER A 68 18.11 8.56 0.31
CA SER A 68 19.50 8.33 0.72
C SER A 68 20.37 8.24 -0.53
N ASN A 69 21.70 8.19 -0.39
CA ASN A 69 22.64 8.49 -1.50
C ASN A 69 22.38 7.73 -2.81
N LYS A 70 21.87 6.48 -2.75
CA LYS A 70 21.57 5.63 -3.92
C LYS A 70 20.07 5.40 -4.18
N VAL A 71 19.20 6.06 -3.43
CA VAL A 71 17.87 5.54 -3.07
C VAL A 71 16.82 6.64 -3.06
N ILE A 72 15.67 6.38 -3.69
CA ILE A 72 14.40 7.08 -3.38
C ILE A 72 13.31 6.05 -3.06
N SER A 73 12.98 5.96 -1.78
CA SER A 73 11.91 5.11 -1.26
C SER A 73 10.62 5.91 -1.06
N GLY A 74 9.50 5.34 -1.52
CA GLY A 74 8.17 5.86 -1.27
C GLY A 74 7.60 5.18 -0.03
N HIS A 75 7.14 5.99 0.93
CA HIS A 75 6.54 5.51 2.17
C HIS A 75 5.11 5.97 2.27
N LEU A 76 4.19 5.05 2.52
CA LEU A 76 2.81 5.32 2.88
C LEU A 76 2.52 4.60 4.19
N ILE A 77 2.00 5.30 5.20
CA ILE A 77 1.45 4.67 6.40
C ILE A 77 -0.06 4.90 6.40
N ILE A 78 -0.81 3.82 6.61
CA ILE A 78 -2.24 3.87 6.91
C ILE A 78 -2.40 3.68 8.42
N ARG A 79 -2.90 4.72 9.08
CA ARG A 79 -3.28 4.68 10.49
C ARG A 79 -4.78 4.39 10.58
N MET A 80 -5.11 3.23 11.11
CA MET A 80 -6.48 2.82 11.42
C MET A 80 -6.74 3.03 12.91
N LYS A 81 -7.88 3.62 13.23
CA LYS A 81 -8.31 3.87 14.60
C LYS A 81 -9.78 3.50 14.77
N ASP A 82 -10.11 2.73 15.79
CA ASP A 82 -11.45 2.58 16.32
C ASP A 82 -11.52 3.18 17.74
N ASP A 83 -12.64 2.98 18.45
CA ASP A 83 -12.87 3.56 19.77
C ASP A 83 -11.99 2.94 20.88
N ILE A 84 -11.33 1.81 20.61
CA ILE A 84 -10.58 1.00 21.58
C ILE A 84 -9.09 0.92 21.20
N LYS A 85 -8.75 0.95 19.91
CA LYS A 85 -7.40 0.67 19.38
C LYS A 85 -7.00 1.59 18.25
N GLU A 86 -5.70 1.84 18.18
CA GLU A 86 -5.04 2.55 17.09
C GLU A 86 -3.86 1.70 16.60
N LYS A 87 -3.74 1.51 15.28
CA LYS A 87 -2.69 0.72 14.63
C LYS A 87 -2.20 1.40 13.35
N TYR A 88 -0.93 1.15 13.02
CA TYR A 88 -0.26 1.72 11.86
C TYR A 88 0.24 0.61 10.94
N TYR A 89 -0.09 0.72 9.66
CA TYR A 89 0.26 -0.23 8.62
C TYR A 89 1.15 0.47 7.59
N PRO A 90 2.47 0.27 7.64
CA PRO A 90 3.40 0.86 6.69
C PRO A 90 3.39 0.08 5.37
N PHE A 91 3.54 0.80 4.28
CA PHE A 91 3.71 0.30 2.92
C PHE A 91 4.98 0.91 2.37
N HIS A 92 5.82 0.03 1.83
CA HIS A 92 7.12 0.38 1.26
C HIS A 92 7.11 0.00 -0.22
N PHE A 93 7.58 0.91 -1.08
CA PHE A 93 7.50 0.76 -2.52
C PHE A 93 8.90 0.59 -3.11
N ASN A 94 9.20 -0.59 -3.66
CA ASN A 94 10.38 -0.77 -4.51
C ASN A 94 10.02 -0.42 -5.96
N TYR A 95 10.41 0.77 -6.43
CA TYR A 95 10.17 1.21 -7.82
C TYR A 95 10.80 0.29 -8.89
N TYR A 96 11.85 -0.47 -8.55
CA TYR A 96 12.60 -1.28 -9.52
C TYR A 96 12.06 -2.70 -9.67
N ASP A 97 11.19 -3.15 -8.77
CA ASP A 97 10.32 -4.30 -9.04
C ASP A 97 9.24 -3.89 -10.04
N GLU A 98 9.28 -4.46 -11.25
CA GLU A 98 8.35 -4.17 -12.35
C GLU A 98 6.89 -4.32 -11.91
N LYS A 99 6.60 -5.31 -11.06
CA LYS A 99 5.27 -5.56 -10.52
C LYS A 99 4.82 -4.42 -9.62
N THR A 100 5.66 -4.00 -8.66
CA THR A 100 5.41 -2.84 -7.79
C THR A 100 5.26 -1.55 -8.58
N LEU A 101 6.06 -1.33 -9.62
CA LEU A 101 5.92 -0.18 -10.52
C LEU A 101 4.56 -0.17 -11.22
N SER A 102 4.14 -1.29 -11.81
CA SER A 102 2.81 -1.45 -12.43
C SER A 102 1.68 -1.13 -11.45
N LEU A 103 1.76 -1.66 -10.23
CA LEU A 103 0.80 -1.40 -9.16
C LEU A 103 0.72 0.10 -8.80
N ILE A 104 1.85 0.80 -8.72
CA ILE A 104 1.91 2.23 -8.41
C ILE A 104 1.39 3.10 -9.57
N ILE A 105 1.69 2.73 -10.82
CA ILE A 105 1.15 3.40 -12.02
C ILE A 105 -0.38 3.31 -12.03
N ASN A 106 -0.93 2.11 -11.78
CA ASN A 106 -2.37 1.88 -11.67
C ASN A 106 -3.00 2.73 -10.54
N LEU A 107 -2.40 2.73 -9.34
CA LEU A 107 -2.82 3.60 -8.23
C LEU A 107 -2.75 5.10 -8.56
N SER A 108 -1.80 5.53 -9.39
CA SER A 108 -1.68 6.94 -9.80
C SER A 108 -2.82 7.39 -10.74
N HIS A 109 -3.45 6.44 -11.44
CA HIS A 109 -4.52 6.68 -12.42
C HIS A 109 -5.93 6.39 -11.88
N GLN A 110 -6.09 5.37 -11.03
CA GLN A 110 -7.37 4.96 -10.43
C GLN A 110 -8.09 6.11 -9.71
N ARG A 111 -9.34 6.42 -10.11
CA ARG A 111 -10.16 7.47 -9.45
C ARG A 111 -10.51 7.14 -7.99
N LYS A 112 -10.55 5.86 -7.64
CA LYS A 112 -10.90 5.33 -6.31
C LYS A 112 -9.76 4.47 -5.77
N LEU A 113 -9.49 4.56 -4.47
CA LEU A 113 -8.68 3.59 -3.75
C LEU A 113 -9.59 2.50 -3.20
N TYR A 114 -9.09 1.27 -3.20
CA TYR A 114 -9.76 0.11 -2.65
C TYR A 114 -8.84 -0.48 -1.59
N LEU A 115 -9.33 -0.53 -0.35
CA LEU A 115 -8.64 -1.11 0.79
C LEU A 115 -9.38 -2.39 1.18
N ILE A 116 -8.73 -3.52 0.95
CA ILE A 116 -9.14 -4.84 1.42
C ILE A 116 -8.64 -4.95 2.85
N LEU A 117 -9.56 -5.18 3.77
CA LEU A 117 -9.26 -5.47 5.16
C LEU A 117 -9.61 -6.94 5.37
N GLY A 118 -8.62 -7.77 5.69
CA GLY A 118 -8.78 -9.21 5.89
C GLY A 118 -8.51 -9.60 7.34
N ASN A 119 -9.24 -10.59 7.86
CA ASN A 119 -9.04 -11.09 9.22
C ASN A 119 -8.19 -12.38 9.26
N LYS A 120 -7.99 -12.93 10.47
CA LYS A 120 -7.26 -14.20 10.66
C LYS A 120 -7.92 -15.43 10.04
N TYR A 121 -9.22 -15.38 9.76
CA TYR A 121 -9.98 -16.43 9.10
C TYR A 121 -10.02 -16.26 7.56
N ASN A 122 -9.30 -15.27 7.03
CA ASN A 122 -9.28 -14.84 5.62
C ASN A 122 -10.62 -14.29 5.11
N GLU A 123 -11.58 -14.01 6.00
CA GLU A 123 -12.76 -13.22 5.68
C GLU A 123 -12.35 -11.76 5.46
N TYR A 124 -12.99 -11.05 4.53
CA TYR A 124 -12.56 -9.70 4.18
C TYR A 124 -13.71 -8.76 3.80
N LYS A 125 -13.40 -7.46 3.83
CA LYS A 125 -14.26 -6.37 3.41
C LYS A 125 -13.49 -5.43 2.51
N ILE A 126 -14.17 -4.84 1.53
CA ILE A 126 -13.60 -3.81 0.67
C ILE A 126 -14.14 -2.45 1.13
N VAL A 127 -13.24 -1.60 1.59
CA VAL A 127 -13.50 -0.17 1.89
C VAL A 127 -13.01 0.65 0.70
N CYS A 128 -13.75 1.71 0.34
CA CYS A 128 -13.47 2.50 -0.85
C CYS A 128 -13.34 3.99 -0.52
N PHE A 129 -12.35 4.65 -1.11
CA PHE A 129 -12.07 6.08 -0.90
C PHE A 129 -11.92 6.82 -2.23
N ARG A 130 -12.16 8.13 -2.25
CA ARG A 130 -11.69 8.99 -3.36
C ARG A 130 -10.16 9.01 -3.32
N ASN A 131 -9.51 8.75 -4.44
CA ASN A 131 -8.04 8.67 -4.47
C ASN A 131 -7.40 10.07 -4.45
N SER A 132 -7.05 10.55 -3.26
CA SER A 132 -6.23 11.76 -3.04
C SER A 132 -4.72 11.49 -3.02
N LEU A 133 -4.27 10.23 -3.00
CA LEU A 133 -2.85 9.85 -3.06
C LEU A 133 -2.27 9.87 -4.49
N LYS A 134 -3.08 10.18 -5.52
CA LYS A 134 -2.61 10.27 -6.92
C LYS A 134 -1.38 11.15 -7.11
N SER A 135 -1.37 12.33 -6.49
CA SER A 135 -0.26 13.27 -6.56
C SER A 135 1.01 12.69 -5.93
N PHE A 136 0.87 11.96 -4.82
CA PHE A 136 1.97 11.22 -4.20
C PHE A 136 2.54 10.14 -5.13
N PHE A 137 1.70 9.25 -5.68
CA PHE A 137 2.19 8.19 -6.58
C PHE A 137 2.82 8.75 -7.87
N ARG A 138 2.23 9.79 -8.47
CA ARG A 138 2.80 10.46 -9.65
C ARG A 138 4.16 11.11 -9.35
N ARG A 139 4.27 11.82 -8.23
CA ARG A 139 5.54 12.47 -7.83
C ARG A 139 6.59 11.45 -7.40
N TYR A 140 6.20 10.28 -6.86
CA TYR A 140 7.11 9.17 -6.65
C TYR A 140 7.75 8.71 -7.97
N ILE A 141 6.91 8.36 -8.96
CA ILE A 141 7.36 7.92 -10.28
C ILE A 141 8.27 8.96 -10.94
N ILE A 142 7.86 10.23 -10.96
CA ILE A 142 8.64 11.33 -11.54
C ILE A 142 10.00 11.48 -10.84
N ASN A 143 10.06 11.40 -9.51
CA ASN A 143 11.33 11.47 -8.78
C ASN A 143 12.25 10.29 -9.16
N CYS A 144 11.73 9.06 -9.19
CA CYS A 144 12.51 7.87 -9.55
C CYS A 144 13.06 7.94 -10.98
N ILE A 145 12.28 8.46 -11.94
CA ILE A 145 12.73 8.68 -13.32
C ILE A 145 13.79 9.79 -13.37
N ASN A 146 13.50 10.99 -12.84
CA ASN A 146 14.34 12.17 -12.99
C ASN A 146 15.72 12.03 -12.33
N TYR A 147 15.81 11.30 -11.21
CA TYR A 147 17.09 11.07 -10.52
C TYR A 147 17.80 9.78 -10.94
N GLY A 148 17.23 8.97 -11.84
CA GLY A 148 17.87 7.83 -12.48
C GLY A 148 18.15 6.59 -11.64
N TYR A 149 18.24 6.71 -10.31
CA TYR A 149 18.61 5.60 -9.43
C TYR A 149 20.11 5.28 -9.48
N ARG A 150 20.54 4.02 -9.35
CA ARG A 150 19.78 2.76 -9.26
C ARG A 150 20.20 1.99 -8.01
N TRP A 151 19.31 1.09 -7.56
CA TRP A 151 19.51 0.30 -6.34
C TRP A 151 19.19 -1.18 -6.58
N SER A 152 19.86 -2.07 -5.86
CA SER A 152 19.47 -3.48 -5.76
C SER A 152 18.37 -3.68 -4.70
N ASP A 153 17.82 -4.90 -4.62
CA ASP A 153 16.90 -5.27 -3.55
C ASP A 153 17.55 -5.21 -2.16
N GLU A 154 18.87 -5.38 -2.06
CA GLU A 154 19.66 -5.25 -0.84
C GLU A 154 19.81 -3.78 -0.45
N ASP A 155 20.16 -2.88 -1.39
CA ASP A 155 20.17 -1.44 -1.16
C ASP A 155 18.76 -0.95 -0.70
N TYR A 156 17.69 -1.48 -1.30
CA TYR A 156 16.31 -1.23 -0.89
C TYR A 156 16.04 -1.68 0.53
N LYS A 157 16.25 -2.98 0.84
CA LYS A 157 16.06 -3.57 2.18
C LYS A 157 16.85 -2.79 3.23
N GLN A 158 18.13 -2.49 2.96
CA GLN A 158 18.98 -1.74 3.88
C GLN A 158 18.45 -0.33 4.12
N SER A 159 17.94 0.36 3.09
CA SER A 159 17.35 1.69 3.28
C SER A 159 16.03 1.65 4.05
N ILE A 160 15.21 0.59 3.93
CA ILE A 160 14.02 0.41 4.77
C ILE A 160 14.43 0.12 6.22
N CYS A 161 15.38 -0.79 6.44
CA CYS A 161 15.91 -1.09 7.78
C CYS A 161 16.51 0.15 8.45
N ASN A 162 17.37 0.90 7.76
CA ASN A 162 17.96 2.15 8.24
C ASN A 162 16.91 3.21 8.56
N LEU A 163 15.84 3.30 7.76
CA LEU A 163 14.74 4.20 8.09
C LEU A 163 14.07 3.74 9.38
N VAL A 164 13.60 2.49 9.46
CA VAL A 164 12.86 1.98 10.63
C VAL A 164 13.69 2.09 11.91
N SER A 165 14.99 1.80 11.86
CA SER A 165 15.89 1.93 13.02
C SER A 165 16.22 3.38 13.40
N SER A 166 15.99 4.36 12.53
CA SER A 166 16.16 5.79 12.83
C SER A 166 15.03 6.39 13.69
N PHE A 167 13.94 5.64 13.95
CA PHE A 167 12.83 6.09 14.79
C PHE A 167 12.61 5.12 15.96
N PRO A 168 12.39 5.61 17.20
CA PRO A 168 12.11 4.74 18.34
C PRO A 168 10.83 3.89 18.20
N SER A 169 9.88 4.33 17.36
CA SER A 169 8.64 3.61 17.10
C SER A 169 7.97 4.06 15.79
N ILE A 170 6.98 3.29 15.33
CA ILE A 170 6.14 3.67 14.18
C ILE A 170 5.31 4.94 14.44
N ASP A 171 5.00 5.27 15.69
CA ASP A 171 4.37 6.54 16.09
C ASP A 171 5.30 7.74 15.86
N ASP A 172 6.60 7.63 16.16
CA ASP A 172 7.55 8.72 15.92
C ASP A 172 7.80 8.93 14.42
N LEU A 173 7.90 7.82 13.67
CA LEU A 173 7.89 7.87 12.20
C LEU A 173 6.60 8.54 11.69
N TRP A 174 5.41 8.14 12.17
CA TRP A 174 4.14 8.77 11.79
C TRP A 174 4.12 10.27 12.10
N LYS A 175 4.61 10.71 13.26
CA LYS A 175 4.68 12.13 13.63
C LYS A 175 5.56 12.92 12.66
N ARG A 176 6.71 12.37 12.28
CA ARG A 176 7.72 13.02 11.40
C ARG A 176 7.42 12.90 9.90
N LEU A 177 6.61 11.93 9.47
CA LEU A 177 6.04 11.92 8.11
C LEU A 177 5.21 13.19 7.88
N GLY A 178 5.23 13.68 6.64
CA GLY A 178 4.61 14.96 6.24
C GLY A 178 3.07 15.00 6.29
N GLY A 179 2.50 15.87 5.46
CA GLY A 179 1.07 16.24 5.50
C GLY A 179 0.12 15.03 5.61
N GLN A 180 -0.75 15.07 6.62
CA GLN A 180 -1.77 14.05 6.84
C GLN A 180 -2.96 14.25 5.89
N ILE A 181 -3.38 13.17 5.25
CA ILE A 181 -4.56 13.10 4.41
C ILE A 181 -5.57 12.18 5.10
N THR A 182 -6.60 12.76 5.69
CA THR A 182 -7.76 12.01 6.16
C THR A 182 -8.68 11.71 4.98
N MET A 183 -9.11 10.45 4.80
CA MET A 183 -10.04 10.08 3.73
C MET A 183 -11.35 9.56 4.31
N SER A 184 -12.46 10.21 3.94
CA SER A 184 -13.80 9.71 4.22
C SER A 184 -14.09 8.48 3.37
N ILE A 185 -14.63 7.44 4.00
CA ILE A 185 -15.14 6.25 3.30
C ILE A 185 -16.26 6.69 2.36
N LEU A 186 -16.18 6.29 1.09
CA LEU A 186 -17.29 6.37 0.17
C LEU A 186 -18.34 5.34 0.61
N LYS A 187 -19.41 5.80 1.27
CA LYS A 187 -20.61 4.98 1.48
C LYS A 187 -21.04 4.39 0.13
N LYS A 188 -21.47 3.13 0.11
CA LYS A 188 -22.19 2.60 -1.05
C LYS A 188 -23.41 3.52 -1.26
N VAL A 189 -23.54 4.01 -2.49
CA VAL A 189 -24.83 4.41 -3.06
C VAL A 189 -25.50 3.12 -3.52
#